data_AF-A0A940CLU5-F1
#
_entry.id   AF-A0A940CLU5-F1
#
_cell.length_a   1.000
_cell.length_b   1.000
_cell.length_c   1.000
_cell.angle_alpha   90.00
_cell.angle_beta   90.00
_cell.angle_gamma   90.00
#
_symmetry.space_group_name_H-M   'P 1'
#
loop_
_entity.id
_entity.type
_entity.pdbx_description
1 polymer ?
#
loop_
_entity_poly.entity_id
_entity_poly.type
_entity_poly.pdbx_seq_one_letter_code
_entity_poly.pdbx_strand_id
1 'polypeptide(L)' 'MFLINTRNFPPELGGMQILMGGLSAALLKYGPVKIFAEKHKNSDIHDKKFQWDITRVSGIKLFRKFRKANLV' A
#
# COMPACT_ATOMS: atom_id res chain seq x y z
N MET A 1 -5.33 -10.45 -11.58
CA MET A 1 -5.47 -9.50 -10.47
C MET A 1 -4.23 -9.62 -9.60
N PHE A 2 -3.49 -8.55 -9.39
CA PHE A 2 -2.31 -8.53 -8.54
C PHE A 2 -2.68 -8.07 -7.14
N LEU A 3 -2.14 -8.75 -6.13
CA LEU A 3 -2.34 -8.39 -4.73
C LEU A 3 -0.99 -8.09 -4.09
N ILE A 4 -0.83 -6.86 -3.59
CA ILE A 4 0.43 -6.37 -3.04
C ILE A 4 0.25 -6.12 -1.55
N ASN A 5 0.90 -6.93 -0.72
CA ASN A 5 0.95 -6.75 0.72
C ASN A 5 2.31 -6.18 1.13
N THR A 6 2.39 -4.87 1.38
CA THR A 6 3.66 -4.20 1.75
C THR A 6 3.55 -3.38 3.03
N ARG A 7 4.60 -3.37 3.85
CA ARG A 7 4.66 -2.42 4.98
C ARG A 7 4.97 -1.00 4.49
N ASN A 8 5.88 -0.90 3.53
CA ASN A 8 6.42 0.36 3.05
C ASN A 8 5.75 0.72 1.73
N PHE A 9 5.08 1.87 1.70
CA PHE A 9 4.44 2.41 0.50
C PHE A 9 4.48 3.94 0.58
N PRO A 10 4.48 4.66 -0.55
CA PRO A 10 4.37 6.13 -0.54
C PRO A 10 3.15 6.57 0.30
N PRO A 11 3.18 7.73 0.97
CA PRO A 11 3.99 8.92 0.71
C PRO A 11 5.30 9.02 1.50
N GLU A 12 5.64 8.05 2.34
CA GLU A 12 6.91 8.12 3.08
C GLU A 12 8.10 8.11 2.12
N LEU A 13 9.12 8.91 2.44
CA LEU A 13 10.33 9.02 1.65
C LEU A 13 11.28 7.87 1.99
N GLY A 14 11.65 7.09 0.97
CA GLY A 14 12.61 6.01 1.09
C GLY A 14 12.66 5.15 -0.17
N GLY A 15 13.77 4.42 -0.35
CA GLY A 15 13.98 3.61 -1.57
C GLY A 15 12.93 2.51 -1.73
N MET A 16 12.56 1.82 -0.64
CA MET A 16 11.55 0.77 -0.66
C MET A 16 10.16 1.31 -1.01
N GLN A 17 9.79 2.49 -0.53
CA GLN A 17 8.51 3.12 -0.83
C GLN A 17 8.43 3.49 -2.31
N ILE A 18 9.49 4.08 -2.87
CA ILE A 18 9.57 4.41 -4.29
C ILE A 18 9.49 3.14 -5.15
N LEU A 19 10.25 2.10 -4.78
CA LEU A 19 10.22 0.81 -5.46
C LEU A 19 8.82 0.19 -5.48
N MET A 20 8.16 0.11 -4.32
CA MET A 20 6.82 -0.48 -4.22
C MET A 20 5.78 0.35 -4.97
N GLY A 21 5.87 1.68 -4.93
CA GLY A 21 5.00 2.57 -5.71
C GLY A 21 5.18 2.38 -7.22
N GLY A 22 6.43 2.35 -7.69
CA GLY A 22 6.76 2.13 -9.10
C GLY A 22 6.35 0.74 -9.60
N LEU A 23 6.56 -0.30 -8.78
CA LEU A 23 6.13 -1.66 -9.08
C LEU A 23 4.61 -1.74 -9.22
N SER A 24 3.85 -1.17 -8.27
CA SER A 24 2.38 -1.12 -8.36
C SER A 24 1.90 -0.39 -9.62
N ALA A 25 2.53 0.73 -9.96
CA ALA A 25 2.20 1.48 -11.18
C ALA A 25 2.51 0.68 -12.47
N ALA A 26 3.60 -0.08 -12.48
CA ALA A 26 3.95 -0.95 -13.60
C ALA A 26 2.95 -2.11 -13.75
N LEU A 27 2.55 -2.74 -12.65
CA LEU A 27 1.60 -3.86 -12.65
C LEU A 27 0.19 -3.45 -13.07
N LEU A 28 -0.23 -2.21 -12.78
CA LEU A 28 -1.51 -1.66 -13.22
C LEU A 28 -1.69 -1.67 -14.73
N LYS A 29 -0.59 -1.60 -15.50
CA LYS A 29 -0.63 -1.69 -16.98
C LYS A 29 -1.04 -3.08 -17.48
N TYR A 30 -0.86 -4.11 -16.65
CA TYR A 30 -1.10 -5.51 -17.01
C TYR A 30 -2.35 -6.10 -16.35
N GLY A 31 -2.97 -5.41 -15.40
CA GLY A 31 -4.20 -5.86 -14.76
C GLY A 31 -4.53 -5.10 -13.48
N PRO A 32 -5.70 -5.36 -12.87
CA PRO A 32 -6.11 -4.70 -11.64
C PRO A 32 -5.18 -5.07 -10.49
N VAL A 33 -4.77 -4.05 -9.71
CA VAL A 33 -3.85 -4.18 -8.57
C VAL A 33 -4.57 -3.73 -7.30
N LYS A 34 -4.62 -4.59 -6.28
CA LYS A 34 -5.09 -4.27 -4.94
C LYS A 34 -3.92 -4.22 -3.97
N ILE A 35 -3.81 -3.14 -3.22
CA ILE A 35 -2.63 -2.83 -2.41
C ILE A 35 -3.04 -2.73 -0.95
N PHE A 36 -2.49 -3.59 -0.12
CA PHE A 36 -2.59 -3.48 1.33
C PHE A 36 -1.29 -2.88 1.85
N ALA A 37 -1.38 -1.69 2.44
CA ALA A 37 -0.24 -0.95 2.99
C ALA A 37 -0.47 -0.54 4.45
N GLU A 38 0.60 -0.27 5.18
CA GLU A 38 0.45 0.33 6.52
C GLU A 38 0.02 1.79 6.40
N LYS A 39 -0.76 2.25 7.38
CA LYS A 39 -1.16 3.66 7.49
C LYS A 39 0.02 4.48 8.02
N HIS A 40 0.30 5.58 7.34
CA HIS A 40 1.33 6.55 7.70
C HIS A 40 0.75 7.97 7.66
N LYS A 41 1.49 8.95 8.20
CA LYS A 41 1.06 10.35 8.17
C LYS A 41 0.89 10.79 6.71
N ASN A 42 -0.23 11.43 6.40
CA ASN A 42 -0.60 11.91 5.06
C ASN A 42 -0.83 10.81 3.99
N SER A 43 -0.87 9.52 4.35
CA SER A 43 -1.15 8.45 3.37
C SER A 43 -2.48 8.64 2.67
N ASP A 44 -3.52 9.01 3.42
CA ASP A 44 -4.88 9.14 2.89
C ASP A 44 -4.99 10.31 1.88
N ILE A 45 -4.21 11.37 2.07
CA ILE A 45 -4.16 12.53 1.15
C ILE A 45 -3.42 12.15 -0.12
N HIS A 46 -2.33 11.39 0.02
CA HIS A 46 -1.56 10.90 -1.12
C HIS A 46 -2.37 9.92 -1.96
N ASP A 47 -3.04 8.96 -1.31
CA ASP A 47 -3.81 7.92 -1.99
C ASP A 47 -4.97 8.51 -2.79
N LYS A 48 -5.61 9.59 -2.32
CA LYS A 48 -6.64 10.33 -3.07
C LYS A 48 -6.16 10.92 -4.39
N LYS A 49 -4.86 11.12 -4.58
CA LYS A 49 -4.30 11.62 -5.85
C LYS A 49 -4.24 10.53 -6.92
N PHE A 50 -4.34 9.26 -6.54
CA PHE A 50 -4.21 8.12 -7.43
C PHE A 50 -5.53 7.33 -7.49
N GLN A 51 -5.85 6.78 -8.65
CA GLN A 51 -7.02 5.91 -8.85
C GLN A 51 -6.71 4.43 -8.49
N TRP A 52 -5.92 4.19 -7.44
CA TRP A 52 -5.49 2.84 -7.07
C TRP A 52 -6.39 2.28 -5.96
N ASP A 53 -6.65 0.96 -5.98
CA ASP A 53 -7.32 0.27 -4.87
C ASP A 53 -6.30 0.01 -3.75
N ILE A 54 -6.22 0.96 -2.81
CA ILE A 54 -5.29 0.92 -1.67
C ILE A 54 -6.09 0.82 -0.36
N THR A 55 -5.84 -0.24 0.40
CA THR A 55 -6.35 -0.42 1.76
C THR A 55 -5.21 -0.17 2.76
N ARG A 56 -5.39 0.85 3.61
CA ARG A 56 -4.42 1.22 4.66
C ARG A 56 -4.79 0.59 6.00
N VAL A 57 -3.87 -0.18 6.59
CA VAL A 57 -4.04 -0.81 7.90
C VAL A 57 -3.34 0.03 8.98
N SER A 58 -4.12 0.56 9.93
CA SER A 58 -3.67 1.41 11.04
C SER A 58 -3.56 0.65 12.37
N GLY A 59 -3.11 1.31 13.45
CA GLY A 59 -3.07 0.76 14.83
C GLY A 59 -1.67 0.36 15.32
N ILE A 60 -1.58 -0.44 16.38
CA ILE A 60 -0.30 -0.80 17.02
C ILE A 60 0.48 -1.80 16.14
N LYS A 61 1.78 -1.58 15.98
CA LYS A 61 2.69 -2.36 15.10
C LYS A 61 2.55 -3.88 15.27
N LEU A 62 2.41 -4.35 16.51
CA LEU A 62 2.28 -5.78 16.82
C LEU A 62 1.02 -6.41 16.21
N PHE A 63 -0.12 -5.72 16.27
CA PHE A 63 -1.40 -6.22 15.76
C PHE A 63 -1.66 -5.89 14.28
N ARG A 64 -0.80 -5.08 13.65
CA ARG A 64 -0.93 -4.76 12.22
C ARG A 64 -0.75 -5.99 11.35
N LYS A 65 0.22 -6.86 11.67
CA LYS A 65 0.49 -8.09 10.90
C LYS A 65 -0.74 -9.00 10.84
N PHE A 66 -1.35 -9.26 12.00
CA PHE A 66 -2.51 -10.14 12.11
C PHE A 66 -3.76 -9.56 11.44
N ARG A 67 -4.06 -8.27 11.66
CA ARG A 67 -5.21 -7.63 11.01
C ARG A 67 -5.06 -7.57 9.49
N LYS A 68 -3.84 -7.35 9.00
CA LYS A 68 -3.57 -7.33 7.56
C LYS A 68 -3.70 -8.71 6.93
N ALA A 69 -3.28 -9.77 7.63
CA ALA A 69 -3.47 -11.14 7.17
C ALA A 69 -4.95 -11.53 7.06
N ASN A 70 -5.81 -11.00 7.94
CA ASN A 70 -7.26 -11.25 7.90
C ASN A 70 -8.02 -10.40 6.85
N LEU A 71 -7.34 -9.44 6.20
CA LEU A 71 -7.90 -8.56 5.17
C LEU A 71 -7.51 -8.96 3.74
N VAL A 72 -6.45 -9.76 3.61
CA VAL A 72 -5.95 -10.35 2.36
C VAL A 72 -6.80 -11.57 2.04
#